data_AF-A0A1E5K024-F1
#
_entry.id   AF-A0A1E5K024-F1
#
_cell.length_a   1.000
_cell.length_b   1.000
_cell.length_c   1.000
_cell.angle_alpha   90.00
_cell.angle_beta   90.00
_cell.angle_gamma   90.00
#
_symmetry.space_group_name_H-M   'P 1'
#
loop_
_entity.id
_entity.type
_entity.pdbx_description
1 polymer ?
#
loop_
_entity_poly.entity_id
_entity_poly.type
_entity_poly.pdbx_seq_one_letter_code
_entity_poly.pdbx_strand_id
1 'polypeptide(L)'
;MKSKLVIGCIGCLQKAKKKVGYTINSNGYLRTPIPTTFAYTETYIHELFFDNFTCPYCSRSLTFTPEMMAFVTDFLKKQYHIDFQTKQIIIINNKEQTFKIPKNKSLIHDDINGLQLEPQEISCLLNVANDIDSKKWTFWIDSASLNSRYYRKSKPNTKEKDI
;
A
#
# COMPACT_ATOMS: atom_id res chain seq x y z
N MET A 1 3.86 18.64 -1.23
CA MET A 1 3.24 17.42 -1.81
C MET A 1 1.98 17.10 -1.03
N LYS A 2 1.02 16.35 -1.58
CA LYS A 2 -0.19 15.91 -0.85
C LYS A 2 -0.12 14.41 -0.57
N SER A 3 -0.50 13.99 0.64
CA SER A 3 -0.63 12.58 0.97
C SER A 3 -1.67 11.93 0.07
N LYS A 4 -1.47 10.65 -0.25
CA LYS A 4 -2.37 9.92 -1.14
C LYS A 4 -2.47 8.45 -0.75
N LEU A 5 -3.65 7.90 -0.96
CA LEU A 5 -3.86 6.46 -1.05
C LEU A 5 -3.45 6.03 -2.45
N VAL A 6 -2.73 4.92 -2.55
CA VAL A 6 -2.41 4.32 -3.84
C VAL A 6 -2.94 2.89 -3.89
N ILE A 7 -3.69 2.61 -4.94
CA ILE A 7 -4.36 1.34 -5.18
C ILE A 7 -3.90 0.78 -6.53
N GLY A 8 -3.74 -0.53 -6.65
CA GLY A 8 -3.39 -1.14 -7.94
C GLY A 8 -3.82 -2.59 -8.03
N CYS A 9 -4.14 -3.04 -9.24
CA CYS A 9 -4.50 -4.44 -9.49
C CYS A 9 -3.23 -5.26 -9.75
N ILE A 10 -2.92 -6.21 -8.86
CA ILE A 10 -1.73 -7.07 -8.98
C ILE A 10 -1.77 -7.89 -10.28
N GLY A 11 -2.95 -8.41 -10.65
CA GLY A 11 -3.11 -9.18 -11.88
C GLY A 11 -2.80 -8.38 -13.15
N CYS A 12 -3.29 -7.14 -13.23
CA CYS A 12 -3.02 -6.27 -14.39
C CYS A 12 -1.58 -5.75 -14.40
N LEU A 13 -1.01 -5.46 -13.22
CA LEU A 13 0.41 -5.14 -13.10
C LEU A 13 1.29 -6.29 -13.64
N GLN A 14 1.00 -7.53 -13.26
CA GLN A 14 1.74 -8.70 -13.76
C GLN A 14 1.58 -8.90 -15.27
N LYS A 15 0.37 -8.71 -15.82
CA LYS A 15 0.14 -8.77 -17.28
C LYS A 15 0.89 -7.66 -18.02
N ALA A 16 0.88 -6.44 -17.52
CA ALA A 16 1.60 -5.30 -18.11
C ALA A 16 3.11 -5.58 -18.17
N LYS A 17 3.70 -6.06 -17.06
CA LYS A 17 5.13 -6.44 -17.02
C LYS A 17 5.48 -7.51 -18.06
N LYS A 18 4.60 -8.51 -18.26
CA LYS A 18 4.83 -9.60 -19.23
C LYS A 18 4.67 -9.17 -20.67
N LYS A 19 3.67 -8.34 -20.99
CA LYS A 19 3.32 -7.99 -22.38
C LYS A 19 4.07 -6.79 -22.93
N VAL A 20 4.27 -5.76 -22.11
CA VAL A 20 4.79 -4.45 -22.54
C VAL A 20 6.18 -4.16 -21.96
N GLY A 21 6.69 -5.07 -21.13
CA GLY A 21 7.93 -4.89 -20.39
C GLY A 21 7.79 -3.91 -19.23
N TYR A 22 8.91 -3.66 -18.58
CA TYR A 22 9.03 -2.66 -17.51
C TYR A 22 10.47 -2.18 -17.45
N THR A 23 10.67 -0.95 -16.97
CA THR A 23 11.99 -0.45 -16.60
C THR A 23 12.07 -0.28 -15.09
N ILE A 24 13.28 -0.36 -14.55
CA ILE A 24 13.56 0.01 -13.16
C ILE A 24 14.47 1.23 -13.23
N ASN A 25 14.05 2.34 -12.64
CA ASN A 25 14.89 3.54 -12.62
C ASN A 25 16.04 3.40 -11.59
N SER A 26 16.94 4.39 -11.54
CA SER A 26 18.07 4.44 -10.60
C SER A 26 17.68 4.31 -9.12
N ASN A 27 16.42 4.59 -8.77
CA ASN A 27 15.90 4.51 -7.42
C ASN A 27 15.22 3.16 -7.11
N GLY A 28 15.28 2.21 -8.05
CA GLY A 28 14.65 0.88 -7.89
C GLY A 28 13.14 0.88 -8.15
N TYR A 29 12.60 1.94 -8.77
CA TYR A 29 11.16 2.05 -9.03
C TYR A 29 10.79 1.42 -10.36
N LEU A 30 9.77 0.58 -10.31
CA LEU A 30 9.20 -0.03 -11.48
C LEU A 30 8.36 0.97 -12.27
N ARG A 31 8.66 1.12 -13.55
CA ARG A 31 7.83 1.84 -14.51
C ARG A 31 7.31 0.86 -15.57
N THR A 32 5.99 0.76 -15.66
CA THR A 32 5.31 0.16 -16.80
C THR A 32 4.92 1.26 -17.80
N PRO A 33 4.88 0.98 -19.11
CA PRO A 33 4.43 1.96 -20.12
C PRO A 33 2.97 2.41 -19.92
N ILE A 34 2.19 1.58 -19.23
CA ILE A 34 0.78 1.84 -18.89
C ILE A 34 0.69 1.96 -17.35
N PRO A 35 0.01 2.97 -16.78
CA PRO A 35 -0.10 3.13 -15.33
C PRO A 35 -0.91 1.98 -14.71
N THR A 36 -0.35 1.28 -13.74
CA THR A 36 -0.96 0.09 -13.12
C THR A 36 -1.45 0.34 -11.68
N THR A 37 -1.26 1.56 -11.21
CA THR A 37 -1.60 2.04 -9.87
C THR A 37 -2.24 3.42 -9.98
N PHE A 38 -3.22 3.69 -9.14
CA PHE A 38 -4.06 4.89 -9.13
C PHE A 38 -3.95 5.55 -7.77
N ALA A 39 -3.85 6.87 -7.76
CA ALA A 39 -3.60 7.65 -6.57
C ALA A 39 -4.79 8.56 -6.26
N TYR A 40 -5.24 8.52 -5.02
CA TYR A 40 -6.35 9.32 -4.50
C TYR A 40 -5.85 10.19 -3.36
N THR A 41 -5.90 11.51 -3.54
CA THR A 41 -5.62 12.46 -2.45
C THR A 41 -6.86 12.59 -1.55
N GLU A 42 -6.71 13.20 -0.38
CA GLU A 42 -7.83 13.50 0.53
C GLU A 42 -9.05 14.11 -0.19
N THR A 43 -8.82 15.05 -1.12
CA THR A 43 -9.90 15.69 -1.89
C THR A 43 -10.73 14.71 -2.73
N TYR A 44 -10.17 13.60 -3.19
CA TYR A 44 -10.83 12.64 -4.10
C TYR A 44 -11.12 11.30 -3.44
N ILE A 45 -10.82 11.15 -2.14
CA ILE A 45 -10.99 9.87 -1.46
C ILE A 45 -12.46 9.48 -1.31
N HIS A 46 -13.35 10.48 -1.21
CA HIS A 46 -14.78 10.28 -1.06
C HIS A 46 -15.42 9.59 -2.29
N GLU A 47 -14.83 9.73 -3.48
CA GLU A 47 -15.28 9.02 -4.69
C GLU A 47 -15.19 7.49 -4.51
N LEU A 48 -14.19 7.01 -3.76
CA LEU A 48 -14.02 5.58 -3.48
C LEU A 48 -15.11 4.99 -2.59
N PHE A 49 -15.77 5.82 -1.76
CA PHE A 49 -16.85 5.37 -0.90
C PHE A 49 -18.12 5.05 -1.69
N PHE A 50 -18.42 5.85 -2.72
CA PHE A 50 -19.63 5.68 -3.52
C PHE A 50 -19.44 4.64 -4.62
N ASP A 51 -18.32 4.69 -5.34
CA ASP A 51 -18.15 3.91 -6.57
C ASP A 51 -17.26 2.68 -6.42
N ASN A 52 -16.62 2.50 -5.25
CA ASN A 52 -15.54 1.55 -5.02
C ASN A 52 -14.37 1.77 -6.00
N PHE A 53 -13.26 1.05 -5.82
CA PHE A 53 -12.20 1.10 -6.82
C PHE A 53 -12.40 0.05 -7.90
N THR A 54 -12.71 0.47 -9.14
CA THR A 54 -12.77 -0.43 -10.29
C THR A 54 -11.49 -0.36 -11.13
N CYS A 55 -10.83 -1.50 -11.33
CA CYS A 55 -9.62 -1.58 -12.16
C CYS A 55 -9.98 -1.33 -13.65
N PRO A 56 -9.43 -0.29 -14.30
CA PRO A 56 -9.83 0.07 -15.67
C PRO A 56 -9.38 -0.92 -16.75
N TYR A 57 -8.55 -1.91 -16.40
CA TYR A 57 -8.02 -2.90 -17.35
C TYR A 57 -8.72 -4.26 -17.30
N CYS A 58 -9.41 -4.57 -16.20
CA CYS A 58 -10.04 -5.88 -16.03
C CYS A 58 -11.40 -5.85 -15.34
N SER A 59 -11.89 -4.65 -15.03
CA SER A 59 -13.20 -4.39 -14.42
C SER A 59 -13.45 -5.08 -13.07
N ARG A 60 -12.41 -5.66 -12.45
CA ARG A 60 -12.49 -6.13 -11.05
C ARG A 60 -12.60 -4.93 -10.13
N SER A 61 -13.44 -5.06 -9.10
CA SER A 61 -13.63 -4.01 -8.10
C SER A 61 -13.01 -4.40 -6.76
N LEU A 62 -12.41 -3.42 -6.08
CA LEU A 62 -12.08 -3.45 -4.66
C LEU A 62 -13.16 -2.66 -3.93
N THR A 63 -14.00 -3.38 -3.19
CA THR A 63 -15.02 -2.78 -2.35
C THR A 63 -14.39 -2.08 -1.15
N PHE A 64 -14.82 -0.85 -0.87
CA PHE A 64 -14.37 -0.09 0.29
C PHE A 64 -15.36 -0.27 1.45
N THR A 65 -14.89 -0.85 2.55
CA THR A 65 -15.66 -0.91 3.80
C THR A 65 -15.63 0.44 4.51
N PRO A 66 -16.62 0.75 5.38
CA PRO A 66 -16.57 1.93 6.24
C PRO A 66 -15.27 2.03 7.05
N GLU A 67 -14.76 0.90 7.54
CA GLU A 67 -13.51 0.79 8.29
C GLU A 67 -12.29 1.15 7.43
N MET A 68 -12.24 0.68 6.18
CA MET A 68 -11.21 1.09 5.22
C MET A 68 -11.26 2.59 4.96
N MET A 69 -12.44 3.18 4.84
CA MET A 69 -12.58 4.62 4.59
C MET A 69 -12.16 5.47 5.79
N ALA A 70 -12.57 5.08 7.00
CA ALA A 70 -12.16 5.72 8.24
C ALA A 70 -10.62 5.68 8.36
N PHE A 71 -10.04 4.48 8.19
CA PHE A 71 -8.59 4.29 8.16
C PHE A 71 -7.90 5.24 7.17
N VAL A 72 -8.32 5.25 5.91
CA VAL A 72 -7.63 6.06 4.89
C VAL A 72 -7.72 7.55 5.25
N THR A 73 -8.88 8.02 5.69
CA THR A 73 -9.11 9.43 6.02
C THR A 73 -8.22 9.87 7.18
N ASP A 74 -8.09 9.03 8.20
CA ASP A 74 -7.27 9.32 9.38
C ASP A 74 -5.77 9.24 9.07
N PHE A 75 -5.35 8.18 8.39
CA PHE A 75 -3.93 7.91 8.16
C PHE A 75 -3.31 8.73 7.02
N LEU A 76 -4.10 9.32 6.11
CA LEU A 76 -3.59 10.30 5.14
C LEU A 76 -2.97 11.53 5.80
N LYS A 77 -3.44 11.88 7.00
CA LYS A 77 -2.97 13.04 7.78
C LYS A 77 -1.75 12.71 8.65
N LYS A 78 -1.40 11.42 8.78
CA LYS A 78 -0.33 10.95 9.66
C LYS A 78 1.02 10.99 8.96
N GLN A 79 2.08 11.04 9.76
CA GLN A 79 3.47 11.08 9.27
C GLN A 79 4.06 9.70 9.01
N TYR A 80 3.27 8.83 8.37
CA TYR A 80 3.65 7.46 8.08
C TYR A 80 3.36 7.09 6.64
N HIS A 81 4.31 6.40 5.99
CA HIS A 81 3.97 5.54 4.87
C HIS A 81 3.46 4.21 5.40
N ILE A 82 2.43 3.64 4.78
CA ILE A 82 1.83 2.37 5.22
C ILE A 82 1.59 1.50 4.00
N ASP A 83 2.22 0.33 3.89
CA ASP A 83 2.02 -0.64 2.80
C ASP A 83 1.46 -1.96 3.33
N PHE A 84 0.29 -2.34 2.82
CA PHE A 84 -0.37 -3.59 3.13
C PHE A 84 0.18 -4.70 2.23
N GLN A 85 1.09 -5.50 2.76
CA GLN A 85 1.68 -6.65 2.08
C GLN A 85 0.94 -7.94 2.45
N THR A 86 1.17 -9.01 1.68
CA THR A 86 0.44 -10.28 1.86
C THR A 86 0.59 -10.90 3.25
N LYS A 87 1.74 -10.72 3.91
CA LYS A 87 2.04 -11.34 5.23
C LYS A 87 2.15 -10.33 6.38
N GLN A 88 2.32 -9.05 6.07
CA GLN A 88 2.67 -8.02 7.03
C GLN A 88 2.22 -6.64 6.54
N ILE A 89 2.12 -5.70 7.46
CA ILE A 89 1.97 -4.28 7.18
C ILE A 89 3.35 -3.65 7.39
N ILE A 90 3.79 -2.85 6.41
CA ILE A 90 5.04 -2.08 6.52
C ILE A 90 4.68 -0.65 6.87
N ILE A 91 5.31 -0.11 7.90
CA ILE A 91 5.17 1.29 8.29
C ILE A 91 6.54 1.96 8.24
N ILE A 92 6.62 3.13 7.60
CA ILE A 92 7.84 3.94 7.57
C ILE A 92 7.54 5.31 8.16
N ASN A 93 8.30 5.71 9.18
CA ASN A 93 8.14 7.00 9.85
C ASN A 93 9.03 8.10 9.24
N ASN A 94 8.97 9.30 9.82
CA ASN A 94 9.76 10.47 9.46
C ASN A 94 11.28 10.33 9.67
N LYS A 95 11.72 9.34 10.45
CA LYS A 95 13.13 8.99 10.61
C LYS A 95 13.57 7.92 9.60
N GLU A 96 12.75 7.60 8.60
CA GLU A 96 12.93 6.51 7.64
C GLU A 96 13.07 5.12 8.30
N GLN A 97 12.67 5.00 9.56
CA GLN A 97 12.67 3.72 10.27
C GLN A 97 11.52 2.88 9.76
N THR A 98 11.82 1.62 9.44
CA THR A 98 10.86 0.66 8.90
C THR A 98 10.40 -0.30 9.98
N PHE A 99 9.10 -0.32 10.25
CA PHE A 99 8.44 -1.23 11.17
C PHE A 99 7.63 -2.26 10.38
N LYS A 100 7.59 -3.50 10.87
CA LYS A 100 6.89 -4.61 10.22
C LYS A 100 5.92 -5.23 11.20
N ILE A 101 4.64 -5.14 10.89
CA ILE A 101 3.55 -5.65 11.71
C ILE A 101 3.02 -6.94 11.05
N PRO A 102 3.20 -8.14 11.63
CA PRO A 102 2.66 -9.36 11.07
C PRO A 102 1.12 -9.36 11.10
N LYS A 103 0.45 -9.76 10.01
CA LYS A 103 -1.03 -9.78 9.95
C LYS A 103 -1.65 -10.88 10.82
N ASN A 104 -0.91 -11.96 11.07
CA ASN A 104 -1.41 -13.18 11.72
C ASN A 104 -1.03 -13.30 13.20
N LYS A 105 -0.45 -12.26 13.80
CA LYS A 105 -0.09 -12.27 15.22
C LYS A 105 -0.94 -11.27 15.99
N SER A 106 -1.47 -11.71 17.13
CA SER A 106 -1.84 -10.81 18.21
C SER A 106 -0.56 -10.04 18.59
N LEU A 107 -0.56 -8.74 18.36
CA LEU A 107 0.61 -7.92 18.68
C LEU A 107 0.71 -7.77 20.19
N ILE A 108 1.88 -8.08 20.73
CA ILE A 108 2.24 -7.69 22.09
C ILE A 108 2.83 -6.28 21.98
N HIS A 109 2.41 -5.37 22.88
CA HIS A 109 2.72 -3.94 22.84
C HIS A 109 4.22 -3.60 22.65
N ASP A 110 5.11 -4.50 23.06
CA ASP A 110 6.57 -4.33 23.04
C ASP A 110 7.22 -4.54 21.66
N ASP A 111 6.52 -5.14 20.68
CA ASP A 111 7.07 -5.49 19.36
C ASP A 111 7.24 -4.28 18.40
N ILE A 112 6.77 -3.09 18.80
CA ILE A 112 6.79 -1.88 17.98
C ILE A 112 7.55 -0.72 18.64
N ASN A 113 8.61 -1.04 19.38
CA ASN A 113 9.50 -0.06 20.00
C ASN A 113 9.98 1.01 18.99
N GLY A 114 9.55 2.26 19.20
CA GLY A 114 9.90 3.42 18.37
C GLY A 114 8.81 3.89 17.39
N LEU A 115 7.72 3.15 17.24
CA LEU A 115 6.52 3.60 16.53
C LEU A 115 5.44 3.96 17.56
N GLN A 116 5.15 5.25 17.68
CA GLN A 116 4.07 5.75 18.54
C GLN A 116 2.73 5.57 17.82
N LEU A 117 2.22 4.33 17.77
CA LEU A 117 0.83 4.06 17.41
C LEU A 117 0.02 3.80 18.67
N GLU A 118 -1.15 4.41 18.75
CA GLU A 118 -2.13 4.09 19.77
C GLU A 118 -2.69 2.67 19.55
N PRO A 119 -3.09 1.94 20.62
CA PRO A 119 -3.69 0.60 20.48
C PRO A 119 -4.84 0.53 19.46
N GLN A 120 -5.63 1.61 19.40
CA GLN A 120 -6.76 1.76 18.48
C GLN A 120 -6.30 1.85 17.02
N GLU A 121 -5.19 2.54 16.75
CA GLU A 121 -4.58 2.65 15.42
C GLU A 121 -4.06 1.30 14.94
N ILE A 122 -3.47 0.51 15.84
CA ILE A 122 -3.02 -0.85 15.56
C ILE A 122 -4.21 -1.75 15.21
N SER A 123 -5.29 -1.69 15.99
CA SER A 123 -6.51 -2.45 15.69
C SER A 123 -7.10 -2.06 14.33
N CYS A 124 -7.16 -0.76 14.03
CA CYS A 124 -7.62 -0.24 12.74
C CYS A 124 -6.78 -0.79 11.57
N LEU A 125 -5.45 -0.74 11.69
CA LEU A 125 -4.52 -1.31 10.71
C LEU A 125 -4.76 -2.80 10.47
N LEU A 126 -4.96 -3.59 11.53
CA LEU A 126 -5.19 -5.03 11.42
C LEU A 126 -6.56 -5.35 10.79
N ASN A 127 -7.61 -4.60 11.12
CA ASN A 127 -8.93 -4.78 10.52
C ASN A 127 -8.88 -4.53 9.01
N VAL A 128 -8.32 -3.40 8.59
CA VAL A 128 -8.15 -3.08 7.17
C VAL A 128 -7.25 -4.09 6.46
N ALA A 129 -6.23 -4.61 7.14
CA ALA A 129 -5.37 -5.66 6.60
C ALA A 129 -6.10 -6.98 6.29
N ASN A 130 -7.20 -7.27 6.98
CA ASN A 130 -8.07 -8.42 6.75
C ASN A 130 -9.06 -8.17 5.60
N ASP A 131 -9.56 -6.94 5.46
CA ASP A 131 -10.48 -6.56 4.38
C ASP A 131 -9.80 -6.53 3.02
N ILE A 132 -8.52 -6.12 2.97
CA ILE A 132 -7.77 -6.01 1.71
C ILE A 132 -7.19 -7.37 1.34
N ASP A 133 -7.72 -7.97 0.27
CA ASP A 133 -7.07 -9.09 -0.42
C ASP A 133 -5.75 -8.64 -1.07
N SER A 134 -4.68 -8.69 -0.28
CA SER A 134 -3.33 -8.27 -0.64
C SER A 134 -2.64 -9.20 -1.66
N LYS A 135 -3.33 -10.26 -2.11
CA LYS A 135 -2.91 -11.07 -3.28
C LYS A 135 -3.49 -10.51 -4.58
N LYS A 136 -4.63 -9.81 -4.52
CA LYS A 136 -5.28 -9.18 -5.68
C LYS A 136 -4.94 -7.70 -5.82
N TRP A 137 -4.77 -7.00 -4.70
CA TRP A 137 -4.63 -5.55 -4.66
C TRP A 137 -3.31 -5.12 -4.01
N THR A 138 -2.69 -4.10 -4.58
CA THR A 138 -1.71 -3.28 -3.87
C THR A 138 -2.46 -2.12 -3.23
N PHE A 139 -2.19 -1.83 -1.96
CA PHE A 139 -2.88 -0.79 -1.21
C PHE A 139 -1.89 -0.17 -0.23
N TRP A 140 -1.60 1.13 -0.37
CA TRP A 140 -0.67 1.81 0.53
C TRP A 140 -0.95 3.31 0.64
N ILE A 141 -0.59 3.89 1.78
CA ILE A 141 -0.57 5.34 2.00
C ILE A 141 0.84 5.86 1.71
N ASP A 142 0.94 6.82 0.79
CA ASP A 142 2.14 7.61 0.52
C ASP A 142 1.96 8.98 1.18
N SER A 143 2.43 9.13 2.42
CA SER A 143 2.35 10.38 3.18
C SER A 143 3.30 11.44 2.62
N ALA A 144 2.78 12.65 2.42
CA ALA A 144 3.57 13.77 1.92
C ALA A 144 4.33 14.54 3.00
N SER A 145 4.15 14.19 4.28
CA SER A 145 4.94 14.76 5.38
C SER A 145 6.32 14.11 5.50
N LEU A 146 6.65 13.18 4.61
CA LEU A 146 7.92 12.48 4.54
C LEU A 146 8.72 13.02 3.35
N ASN A 147 10.01 13.25 3.57
CA ASN A 147 10.91 13.81 2.55
C ASN A 147 11.12 12.84 1.37
N SER A 148 10.93 11.54 1.61
CA SER A 148 10.97 10.49 0.59
C SER A 148 9.55 10.06 0.21
N ARG A 149 9.34 9.79 -1.08
CA ARG A 149 8.11 9.13 -1.54
C ARG A 149 8.21 7.65 -1.26
N TYR A 150 7.12 7.03 -0.82
CA TYR A 150 7.06 5.59 -0.72
C TYR A 150 6.74 4.95 -2.06
N TYR A 151 7.60 4.02 -2.46
CA TYR A 151 7.36 3.17 -3.59
C TYR A 151 7.57 1.72 -3.18
N ARG A 152 6.61 0.87 -3.54
CA ARG A 152 6.79 -0.57 -3.40
C ARG A 152 7.89 -1.02 -4.36
N LYS A 153 9.09 -1.26 -3.84
CA LYS A 153 10.21 -1.79 -4.63
C LYS A 153 9.76 -3.09 -5.27
N SER A 154 9.79 -3.18 -6.60
CA SER A 154 9.69 -4.48 -7.26
C SER A 154 10.99 -5.21 -6.98
N LYS A 155 10.95 -6.29 -6.19
CA LYS A 155 12.08 -7.22 -6.25
C LYS A 155 12.22 -7.65 -7.71
N PRO A 156 13.40 -7.50 -8.34
CA PRO A 156 13.63 -8.22 -9.59
C PRO A 156 13.35 -9.70 -9.28
N ASN A 157 12.67 -10.39 -10.19
CA ASN A 157 12.70 -11.85 -10.20
C ASN A 157 14.15 -12.22 -10.54
N THR A 158 15.04 -12.20 -9.54
CA THR A 158 16.18 -13.08 -9.57
C THR A 158 15.57 -14.47 -9.47
N LYS A 159 15.34 -15.10 -10.64
CA LYS A 159 15.42 -16.55 -10.70
C LYS A 159 16.80 -16.85 -10.13
N GLU A 160 16.88 -17.32 -8.89
CA GLU A 160 18.01 -18.14 -8.49
C GLU A 160 18.10 -19.21 -9.58
N LYS A 161 19.15 -19.12 -10.39
CA LYS A 161 19.58 -20.27 -11.16
C LYS A 161 20.13 -21.20 -10.10
N ASP A 162 19.36 -22.23 -9.75
CA ASP A 162 19.95 -23.42 -9.15
C ASP A 162 21.01 -23.91 -10.15
N ILE A 163 22.28 -23.73 -9.79
CA ILE A 163 23.44 -24.39 -10.40
C ILE A 163 23.93 -25.39 -9.36
#